data_AF-A0A923CVZ2-F1
#
_entry.id   AF-A0A923CVZ2-F1
#
_cell.length_a   1.000
_cell.length_b   1.000
_cell.length_c   1.000
_cell.angle_alpha   90.00
_cell.angle_beta   90.00
_cell.angle_gamma   90.00
#
_symmetry.space_group_name_H-M   'P 1'
#
loop_
_entity.id
_entity.type
_entity.pdbx_description
1 polymer ?
#
loop_
_entity_poly.entity_id
_entity_poly.type
_entity_poly.pdbx_seq_one_letter_code
_entity_poly.pdbx_strand_id
1 'polypeptide(L)'
;MVAVSWYSLSLLVAAVLGAMLGAAALVVPGRQTRTTALFAAANFAAALWSLGYFVEVSVPHTLDLTLAPVLSGGWWLLAAEMVGLAAVPSLWFLFAASQTRRSDLLRGRPLLLAVGSFVYALAVVLTNPVHRLFGDQAGPDAPLVAGPLAYPHWIVSWLLVAWAIRLLLSDQLQRRDRAGRTHAAALAAATGAALVGNIVWAAHIGAGGSVLSADPTPALFVLVNVVIAWGVVGHGFGDLVPLAASSAFRAMADIAVVTDDRLRIAAVNDAAEREFPSARPGDRLEDVLPGAARHAHDCLDSECDYLPFELEQDGRLYWGRIHPTRRRSHVVGCVVLLSDITDLRYAQEQLLRLDERRDGTRPSRSALLR
;
A
#
# COMPACT_ATOMS: atom_id res chain seq x y z
N MET A 1 -18.08 6.21 -38.27
CA MET A 1 -16.69 6.64 -38.03
C MET A 1 -16.61 7.06 -36.56
N VAL A 2 -15.59 6.61 -35.83
CA VAL A 2 -15.36 6.99 -34.43
C VAL A 2 -14.95 8.45 -34.38
N ALA A 3 -15.72 9.31 -33.72
CA ALA A 3 -15.36 10.71 -33.55
C ALA A 3 -14.43 10.85 -32.34
N VAL A 4 -13.17 11.25 -32.58
CA VAL A 4 -12.17 11.46 -31.52
C VAL A 4 -12.12 12.95 -31.18
N SER A 5 -12.49 13.27 -29.94
CA SER A 5 -12.35 14.60 -29.34
C SER A 5 -11.28 14.58 -28.24
N TRP A 6 -10.85 15.77 -27.79
CA TRP A 6 -9.97 15.88 -26.61
C TRP A 6 -10.60 15.24 -25.37
N TYR A 7 -11.94 15.32 -25.27
CA TYR A 7 -12.70 14.72 -24.18
C TYR A 7 -12.66 13.18 -24.26
N SER A 8 -12.97 12.59 -25.42
CA SER A 8 -12.91 11.13 -25.58
C SER A 8 -11.50 10.56 -25.36
N LEU A 9 -10.45 11.31 -25.75
CA LEU A 9 -9.07 10.92 -25.46
C LEU A 9 -8.79 10.84 -23.95
N SER A 10 -9.32 11.78 -23.16
CA SER A 10 -9.15 11.78 -21.71
C SER A 10 -9.79 10.56 -21.04
N LEU A 11 -10.92 10.07 -21.58
CA LEU A 11 -11.58 8.84 -21.13
C LEU A 11 -10.69 7.60 -21.38
N LEU A 12 -10.10 7.52 -22.57
CA LEU A 12 -9.20 6.41 -22.90
C LEU A 12 -7.95 6.43 -22.01
N VAL A 13 -7.37 7.61 -21.76
CA VAL A 13 -6.24 7.77 -20.84
C VAL A 13 -6.62 7.35 -19.41
N ALA A 14 -7.80 7.75 -18.93
CA ALA A 14 -8.31 7.33 -17.63
C ALA A 14 -8.43 5.79 -17.54
N ALA A 15 -8.98 5.16 -18.58
CA ALA A 15 -9.15 3.72 -18.65
C ALA A 15 -7.81 2.97 -18.62
N VAL A 16 -6.86 3.38 -19.46
CA VAL A 16 -5.53 2.76 -19.52
C VAL A 16 -4.79 2.93 -18.20
N LEU A 17 -4.74 4.15 -17.65
CA LEU A 17 -4.06 4.40 -16.37
C LEU A 17 -4.69 3.60 -15.23
N GLY A 18 -6.02 3.56 -15.14
CA GLY A 18 -6.74 2.78 -14.13
C GLY A 18 -6.44 1.29 -14.24
N ALA A 19 -6.53 0.73 -15.45
CA ALA A 19 -6.21 -0.68 -15.69
C ALA A 19 -4.75 -1.03 -15.35
N MET A 20 -3.80 -0.15 -15.72
CA MET A 20 -2.38 -0.33 -15.40
C MET A 20 -2.12 -0.30 -13.89
N LEU A 21 -2.71 0.66 -13.17
CA LEU A 21 -2.58 0.76 -11.71
C LEU A 21 -3.22 -0.45 -11.01
N GLY A 22 -4.39 -0.87 -11.46
CA GLY A 22 -5.07 -2.06 -10.96
C GLY A 22 -4.24 -3.33 -11.17
N ALA A 23 -3.68 -3.53 -12.37
CA ALA A 23 -2.81 -4.66 -12.67
C ALA A 23 -1.51 -4.62 -11.85
N ALA A 24 -0.86 -3.46 -11.77
CA ALA A 24 0.36 -3.29 -10.98
C ALA A 24 0.15 -3.66 -9.50
N ALA A 25 -1.00 -3.31 -8.92
CA ALA A 25 -1.32 -3.66 -7.54
C ALA A 25 -1.46 -5.18 -7.29
N LEU A 26 -1.80 -5.97 -8.31
CA LEU A 26 -1.94 -7.42 -8.21
C LEU A 26 -0.65 -8.19 -8.48
N VAL A 27 0.22 -7.65 -9.35
CA VAL A 27 1.45 -8.32 -9.81
C VAL A 27 2.61 -8.18 -8.81
N VAL A 28 2.62 -7.15 -7.95
CA VAL A 28 3.73 -6.94 -7.00
C VAL A 28 3.75 -8.03 -5.91
N PRO A 29 4.80 -8.88 -5.85
CA PRO A 29 4.89 -9.97 -4.88
C PRO A 29 4.92 -9.46 -3.44
N GLY A 30 4.28 -10.19 -2.52
CA GLY A 30 4.29 -9.87 -1.08
C GLY A 30 3.40 -8.70 -0.64
N ARG A 31 2.61 -8.10 -1.55
CA ARG A 31 1.70 -6.97 -1.26
C ARG A 31 0.23 -7.28 -1.44
N GLN A 32 -0.14 -8.54 -1.58
CA GLN A 32 -1.54 -8.97 -1.71
C GLN A 32 -2.24 -8.89 -0.35
N THR A 33 -2.98 -7.80 -0.14
CA THR A 33 -3.75 -7.51 1.05
C THR A 33 -5.17 -7.15 0.65
N ARG A 34 -6.10 -7.10 1.61
CA ARG A 34 -7.46 -6.65 1.34
C ARG A 34 -7.50 -5.23 0.75
N THR A 35 -6.59 -4.35 1.18
CA THR A 35 -6.50 -2.98 0.65
C THR A 35 -6.07 -2.96 -0.81
N THR A 36 -5.05 -3.73 -1.19
CA THR A 36 -4.58 -3.78 -2.59
C THR A 36 -5.60 -4.45 -3.51
N ALA A 37 -6.34 -5.45 -3.03
CA ALA A 37 -7.45 -6.03 -3.77
C ALA A 37 -8.59 -5.02 -4.02
N LEU A 38 -9.00 -4.27 -2.98
CA LEU A 38 -10.04 -3.23 -3.11
C LEU A 38 -9.58 -2.08 -4.01
N PHE A 39 -8.31 -1.68 -3.89
CA PHE A 39 -7.69 -0.71 -4.78
C PHE A 39 -7.73 -1.17 -6.24
N ALA A 40 -7.31 -2.40 -6.52
CA ALA A 40 -7.32 -2.95 -7.87
C ALA A 40 -8.75 -3.02 -8.42
N ALA A 41 -9.70 -3.53 -7.64
CA ALA A 41 -11.11 -3.59 -8.02
C ALA A 41 -11.69 -2.20 -8.33
N ALA A 42 -11.40 -1.18 -7.50
CA ALA A 42 -11.87 0.19 -7.73
C ALA A 42 -11.29 0.78 -9.03
N ASN A 43 -10.00 0.55 -9.30
CA ASN A 43 -9.34 1.03 -10.51
C ASN A 43 -9.83 0.31 -11.78
N PHE A 44 -10.09 -0.99 -11.70
CA PHE A 44 -10.70 -1.73 -12.82
C PHE A 44 -12.14 -1.29 -13.07
N ALA A 45 -12.93 -1.04 -12.03
CA ALA A 45 -14.27 -0.48 -12.18
C ALA A 45 -14.25 0.91 -12.82
N ALA A 46 -13.34 1.79 -12.39
CA ALA A 46 -13.13 3.10 -12.99
C ALA A 46 -12.71 2.98 -14.46
N ALA A 47 -11.80 2.06 -14.77
CA ALA A 47 -11.35 1.83 -16.13
C ALA A 47 -12.46 1.28 -17.04
N LEU A 48 -13.27 0.37 -16.52
CA LEU A 48 -14.42 -0.19 -17.23
C LEU A 48 -15.45 0.90 -17.54
N TRP A 49 -15.72 1.78 -16.57
CA TRP A 49 -16.61 2.92 -16.80
C TRP A 49 -16.04 3.90 -17.84
N SER A 50 -14.80 4.36 -17.67
CA SER A 50 -14.17 5.28 -18.64
C SER A 50 -14.10 4.70 -20.05
N LEU A 51 -13.85 3.39 -20.19
CA LEU A 51 -13.82 2.72 -21.49
C LEU A 51 -15.22 2.58 -22.09
N GLY A 52 -16.22 2.21 -21.30
CA GLY A 52 -17.63 2.16 -21.74
C GLY A 52 -18.08 3.54 -22.22
N TYR A 53 -17.84 4.57 -21.42
CA TYR A 53 -18.22 5.94 -21.74
C TYR A 53 -17.46 6.50 -22.96
N PHE A 54 -16.21 6.07 -23.16
CA PHE A 54 -15.48 6.37 -24.40
C PHE A 54 -16.19 5.80 -25.62
N VAL A 55 -16.64 4.54 -25.55
CA VAL A 55 -17.41 3.92 -26.63
C VAL A 55 -18.73 4.65 -26.84
N GLU A 56 -19.47 4.96 -25.77
CA GLU A 56 -20.73 5.69 -25.83
C GLU A 56 -20.59 7.03 -26.56
N VAL A 57 -19.62 7.86 -26.16
CA VAL A 57 -19.44 9.21 -26.70
C VAL A 57 -18.80 9.23 -28.10
N SER A 58 -18.05 8.19 -28.47
CA SER A 58 -17.36 8.13 -29.76
C SER A 58 -18.09 7.33 -30.85
N VAL A 59 -19.10 6.52 -30.50
CA VAL A 59 -19.97 5.84 -31.47
C VAL A 59 -21.08 6.82 -31.95
N PRO A 60 -21.46 6.81 -33.23
CA PRO A 60 -22.49 7.73 -33.74
C PRO A 60 -23.83 7.61 -33.00
N HIS A 61 -24.56 8.72 -32.88
CA HIS A 61 -25.87 8.90 -32.21
C HIS A 61 -26.99 7.92 -32.65
N THR A 62 -26.73 6.99 -33.56
CA THR A 62 -27.68 5.94 -33.96
C THR A 62 -27.72 4.77 -32.98
N LEU A 63 -26.78 4.68 -32.04
CA LEU A 63 -26.70 3.62 -31.02
C LEU A 63 -26.91 4.21 -29.63
N ASP A 64 -28.17 4.51 -29.30
CA ASP A 64 -28.49 4.96 -27.96
C ASP A 64 -28.48 3.76 -27.00
N LEU A 65 -27.39 3.66 -26.24
CA LEU A 65 -27.14 2.54 -25.34
C LEU A 65 -28.19 2.45 -24.23
N THR A 66 -28.75 3.59 -23.79
CA THR A 66 -29.72 3.65 -22.68
C THR A 66 -31.07 3.02 -23.03
N LEU A 67 -31.42 3.00 -24.31
CA LEU A 67 -32.65 2.40 -24.86
C LEU A 67 -32.36 1.15 -25.70
N ALA A 68 -31.14 0.63 -25.66
CA ALA A 68 -30.77 -0.55 -26.42
C ALA A 68 -31.70 -1.73 -26.06
N PRO A 69 -32.25 -2.47 -27.04
CA PRO A 69 -33.10 -3.62 -26.79
C PRO A 69 -32.42 -4.63 -25.86
N VAL A 70 -33.18 -5.22 -24.94
CA VAL A 70 -32.67 -6.19 -23.97
C VAL A 70 -31.98 -7.34 -24.70
N LEU A 71 -30.78 -7.72 -24.24
CA LEU A 71 -29.88 -8.74 -24.83
C LEU A 71 -29.23 -8.38 -26.18
N SER A 72 -29.43 -7.16 -26.71
CA SER A 72 -28.66 -6.68 -27.87
C SER A 72 -27.19 -6.42 -27.52
N GLY A 73 -26.33 -6.29 -28.55
CA GLY A 73 -24.92 -5.91 -28.35
C GLY A 73 -24.76 -4.56 -27.61
N GLY A 74 -25.63 -3.59 -27.91
CA GLY A 74 -25.66 -2.30 -27.20
C GLY A 74 -26.04 -2.44 -25.74
N TRP A 75 -26.98 -3.33 -25.41
CA TRP A 75 -27.37 -3.59 -24.02
C TRP A 75 -26.23 -4.21 -23.21
N TRP A 76 -25.45 -5.12 -23.80
CA TRP A 76 -24.28 -5.69 -23.12
C TRP A 76 -23.14 -4.67 -22.94
N LEU A 77 -22.96 -3.75 -23.89
CA LEU A 77 -22.02 -2.63 -23.75
C LEU A 77 -22.45 -1.70 -22.61
N LEU A 78 -23.73 -1.31 -22.57
CA LEU A 78 -24.32 -0.56 -21.45
C LEU A 78 -24.11 -1.30 -20.14
N ALA A 79 -24.44 -2.60 -20.08
CA ALA A 79 -24.30 -3.39 -18.87
C ALA A 79 -22.86 -3.40 -18.34
N ALA A 80 -21.88 -3.55 -19.24
CA ALA A 80 -20.46 -3.51 -18.87
C ALA A 80 -20.07 -2.15 -18.29
N GLU A 81 -20.46 -1.05 -18.94
CA GLU A 81 -20.21 0.30 -18.44
C GLU A 81 -20.86 0.53 -17.06
N MET A 82 -22.11 0.12 -16.91
CA MET A 82 -22.91 0.33 -15.70
C MET A 82 -22.38 -0.46 -14.51
N VAL A 83 -21.75 -1.62 -14.74
CA VAL A 83 -21.01 -2.33 -13.68
C VAL A 83 -19.87 -1.46 -13.16
N GLY A 84 -19.12 -0.81 -14.05
CA GLY A 84 -18.08 0.15 -13.68
C GLY A 84 -18.64 1.32 -12.87
N LEU A 85 -19.61 2.03 -13.44
CA LEU A 85 -20.28 3.19 -12.84
C LEU A 85 -20.82 2.88 -11.44
N ALA A 86 -21.56 1.77 -11.29
CA ALA A 86 -22.16 1.37 -10.02
C ALA A 86 -21.11 0.94 -8.98
N ALA A 87 -20.01 0.31 -9.42
CA ALA A 87 -19.02 -0.26 -8.52
C ALA A 87 -18.04 0.78 -7.97
N VAL A 88 -17.69 1.81 -8.74
CA VAL A 88 -16.71 2.83 -8.34
C VAL A 88 -16.97 3.45 -6.96
N PRO A 89 -18.14 4.07 -6.66
CA PRO A 89 -18.35 4.74 -5.37
C PRO A 89 -18.27 3.76 -4.20
N SER A 90 -18.79 2.54 -4.38
CA SER A 90 -18.79 1.47 -3.39
C SER A 90 -17.38 0.95 -3.11
N LEU A 91 -16.63 0.62 -4.16
CA LEU A 91 -15.26 0.11 -4.05
C LEU A 91 -14.30 1.18 -3.56
N TRP A 92 -14.48 2.45 -3.98
CA TRP A 92 -13.66 3.56 -3.52
C TRP A 92 -13.85 3.84 -2.03
N PHE A 93 -15.09 3.80 -1.54
CA PHE A 93 -15.38 3.87 -0.11
C PHE A 93 -14.72 2.74 0.68
N LEU A 94 -14.89 1.48 0.23
CA LEU A 94 -14.30 0.33 0.89
C LEU A 94 -12.77 0.38 0.86
N PHE A 95 -12.18 0.82 -0.26
CA PHE A 95 -10.75 1.07 -0.38
C PHE A 95 -10.29 2.10 0.65
N ALA A 96 -10.94 3.27 0.73
CA ALA A 96 -10.59 4.30 1.70
C ALA A 96 -10.73 3.80 3.16
N ALA A 97 -11.76 3.03 3.48
CA ALA A 97 -11.90 2.39 4.79
C ALA A 97 -10.75 1.42 5.10
N SER A 98 -10.37 0.57 4.13
CA SER A 98 -9.27 -0.38 4.28
C SER A 98 -7.91 0.32 4.39
N GLN A 99 -7.67 1.35 3.57
CA GLN A 99 -6.46 2.18 3.58
C GLN A 99 -6.25 2.87 4.94
N THR A 100 -7.33 3.35 5.54
CA THR A 100 -7.33 4.06 6.83
C THR A 100 -7.52 3.14 8.04
N ARG A 101 -7.39 1.82 7.83
CA ARG A 101 -7.49 0.76 8.86
C ARG A 101 -8.82 0.76 9.64
N ARG A 102 -9.90 1.29 9.07
CA ARG A 102 -11.27 1.28 9.62
C ARG A 102 -11.98 -0.02 9.29
N SER A 103 -11.53 -1.11 9.91
CA SER A 103 -12.03 -2.47 9.64
C SER A 103 -13.52 -2.68 9.99
N ASP A 104 -14.06 -1.84 10.87
CA ASP A 104 -15.48 -1.78 11.23
C ASP A 104 -16.39 -1.39 10.06
N LEU A 105 -15.91 -0.54 9.15
CA LEU A 105 -16.64 -0.11 7.96
C LEU A 105 -16.64 -1.16 6.83
N LEU A 106 -15.79 -2.19 6.96
CA LEU A 106 -15.69 -3.28 5.99
C LEU A 106 -16.60 -4.47 6.32
N ARG A 107 -17.54 -4.28 7.25
CA ARG A 107 -18.50 -5.27 7.75
C ARG A 107 -19.82 -4.58 8.14
N GLY A 108 -20.88 -5.34 8.35
CA GLY A 108 -22.15 -4.82 8.89
C GLY A 108 -22.83 -3.79 7.97
N ARG A 109 -23.47 -2.77 8.59
CA ARG A 109 -24.30 -1.79 7.89
C ARG A 109 -23.57 -0.98 6.81
N PRO A 110 -22.34 -0.47 7.02
CA PRO A 110 -21.62 0.27 5.98
C PRO A 110 -21.29 -0.57 4.74
N LEU A 111 -20.91 -1.84 4.94
CA LEU A 111 -20.71 -2.78 3.84
C LEU A 111 -22.01 -3.07 3.09
N LEU A 112 -23.12 -3.29 3.83
CA LEU A 112 -24.44 -3.49 3.23
C LEU A 112 -24.91 -2.28 2.44
N LEU A 113 -24.59 -1.06 2.89
CA LEU A 113 -24.89 0.17 2.16
C LEU A 113 -24.09 0.24 0.85
N ALA A 114 -22.79 -0.04 0.88
CA ALA A 114 -21.95 -0.04 -0.31
C ALA A 114 -22.40 -1.11 -1.33
N VAL A 115 -22.58 -2.35 -0.88
CA VAL A 115 -23.04 -3.45 -1.75
C VAL A 115 -24.48 -3.20 -2.22
N GLY A 116 -25.36 -2.73 -1.35
CA GLY A 116 -26.74 -2.40 -1.68
C GLY A 116 -26.85 -1.29 -2.72
N SER A 117 -26.00 -0.26 -2.62
CA SER A 117 -25.91 0.81 -3.63
C SER A 117 -25.50 0.27 -5.00
N PHE A 118 -24.50 -0.60 -5.06
CA PHE A 118 -24.06 -1.27 -6.29
C PHE A 118 -25.20 -2.10 -6.91
N VAL A 119 -25.83 -2.97 -6.10
CA VAL A 119 -26.92 -3.85 -6.57
C VAL A 119 -28.13 -3.06 -7.04
N TYR A 120 -28.52 -2.01 -6.29
CA TYR A 120 -29.61 -1.12 -6.67
C TYR A 120 -29.37 -0.46 -8.03
N ALA A 121 -28.19 0.15 -8.21
CA ALA A 121 -27.84 0.84 -9.44
C ALA A 121 -27.86 -0.10 -10.64
N LEU A 122 -27.26 -1.28 -10.50
CA LEU A 122 -27.23 -2.27 -11.58
C LEU A 122 -28.63 -2.77 -11.92
N ALA A 123 -29.45 -3.09 -10.92
CA ALA A 123 -30.82 -3.56 -11.14
C ALA A 123 -31.65 -2.51 -11.88
N VAL A 124 -31.65 -1.28 -11.40
CA VAL A 124 -32.45 -0.17 -11.96
C VAL A 124 -32.03 0.18 -13.39
N VAL A 125 -30.73 0.23 -13.69
CA VAL A 125 -30.29 0.60 -15.04
C VAL A 125 -30.54 -0.52 -16.04
N LEU A 126 -30.22 -1.77 -15.68
CA LEU A 126 -30.42 -2.91 -16.58
C LEU A 126 -31.89 -3.15 -16.92
N THR A 127 -32.81 -2.80 -16.00
CA THR A 127 -34.26 -2.86 -16.25
C THR A 127 -34.84 -1.59 -16.87
N ASN A 128 -34.05 -0.55 -17.10
CA ASN A 128 -34.53 0.73 -17.64
C ASN A 128 -35.29 0.62 -18.97
N PRO A 129 -34.95 -0.29 -19.91
CA PRO A 129 -35.74 -0.46 -21.13
C PRO A 129 -37.21 -0.83 -20.89
N VAL A 130 -37.55 -1.40 -19.72
CA VAL A 130 -38.91 -1.80 -19.35
C VAL A 130 -39.68 -0.65 -18.71
N HIS A 131 -39.08 0.03 -17.72
CA HIS A 131 -39.80 0.99 -16.88
C HIS A 131 -39.51 2.47 -17.23
N ARG A 132 -38.36 2.78 -17.86
CA ARG A 132 -37.94 4.15 -18.22
C ARG A 132 -37.93 5.15 -17.05
N LEU A 133 -37.56 4.66 -15.87
CA LEU A 133 -37.56 5.44 -14.62
C LEU A 133 -36.15 5.81 -14.16
N PHE A 134 -35.10 5.29 -14.80
CA PHE A 134 -33.73 5.72 -14.57
C PHE A 134 -33.37 6.90 -15.48
N GLY A 135 -33.70 6.79 -16.76
CA GLY A 135 -33.59 7.87 -17.72
C GLY A 135 -34.53 7.64 -18.88
N ASP A 136 -35.07 8.71 -19.43
CA ASP A 136 -35.96 8.69 -20.60
C ASP A 136 -35.61 9.84 -21.55
N GLN A 137 -35.91 9.64 -22.83
CA GLN A 137 -35.69 10.63 -23.88
C GLN A 137 -36.94 10.72 -24.73
N ALA A 138 -37.38 11.96 -25.00
CA ALA A 138 -38.62 12.21 -25.73
C ALA A 138 -38.50 11.95 -27.26
N GLY A 139 -37.33 11.55 -27.75
CA GLY A 139 -37.05 11.24 -29.15
C GLY A 139 -35.54 11.15 -29.43
N PRO A 140 -35.12 10.74 -30.65
CA PRO A 140 -33.72 10.49 -31.00
C PRO A 140 -32.78 11.69 -30.87
N ASP A 141 -33.33 12.90 -30.94
CA ASP A 141 -32.59 14.17 -30.82
C ASP A 141 -32.90 14.90 -29.50
N ALA A 142 -33.70 14.29 -28.62
CA ALA A 142 -34.05 14.88 -27.33
C ALA A 142 -32.95 14.60 -26.30
N PRO A 143 -32.61 15.57 -25.44
CA PRO A 143 -31.68 15.31 -24.35
C PRO A 143 -32.25 14.24 -23.41
N LEU A 144 -31.39 13.36 -22.91
CA LEU A 144 -31.73 12.40 -21.87
C LEU A 144 -32.16 13.14 -20.61
N VAL A 145 -33.34 12.82 -20.09
CA VAL A 145 -33.88 13.36 -18.85
C VAL A 145 -33.70 12.32 -17.76
N ALA A 146 -33.16 12.75 -16.62
CA ALA A 146 -33.01 11.89 -15.46
C ALA A 146 -34.38 11.47 -14.89
N GLY A 147 -34.58 10.18 -14.70
CA GLY A 147 -35.77 9.63 -14.08
C GLY A 147 -35.69 9.60 -12.55
N PRO A 148 -36.82 9.38 -11.85
CA PRO A 148 -36.88 9.40 -10.39
C PRO A 148 -35.97 8.36 -9.72
N LEU A 149 -35.65 7.24 -10.39
CA LEU A 149 -34.78 6.20 -9.82
C LEU A 149 -33.28 6.50 -9.96
N ALA A 150 -32.88 7.51 -10.73
CA ALA A 150 -31.49 7.96 -10.80
C ALA A 150 -31.06 8.71 -9.53
N TYR A 151 -31.92 9.55 -8.96
CA TYR A 151 -31.57 10.38 -7.79
C TYR A 151 -31.12 9.58 -6.56
N PRO A 152 -31.78 8.48 -6.15
CA PRO A 152 -31.29 7.67 -5.04
C PRO A 152 -29.88 7.13 -5.27
N HIS A 153 -29.56 6.70 -6.49
CA HIS A 153 -28.22 6.23 -6.83
C HIS A 153 -27.18 7.36 -6.72
N TRP A 154 -27.48 8.54 -7.27
CA TRP A 154 -26.60 9.70 -7.19
C TRP A 154 -26.34 10.12 -5.74
N ILE A 155 -27.40 10.30 -4.95
CA ILE A 155 -27.30 10.72 -3.55
C ILE A 155 -26.45 9.73 -2.75
N VAL A 156 -26.74 8.42 -2.85
CA VAL A 156 -25.98 7.41 -2.10
C VAL A 156 -24.53 7.34 -2.56
N SER A 157 -24.27 7.44 -3.87
CA SER A 157 -22.91 7.47 -4.42
C SER A 157 -22.12 8.68 -3.91
N TRP A 158 -22.74 9.87 -3.90
CA TRP A 158 -22.12 11.07 -3.36
C TRP A 158 -21.81 10.96 -1.87
N LEU A 159 -22.73 10.36 -1.08
CA LEU A 159 -22.50 10.12 0.34
C LEU A 159 -21.33 9.14 0.58
N LEU A 160 -21.24 8.06 -0.20
CA LEU A 160 -20.14 7.10 -0.11
C LEU A 160 -18.79 7.74 -0.46
N VAL A 161 -18.74 8.52 -1.54
CA VAL A 161 -17.52 9.23 -1.97
C VAL A 161 -17.14 10.33 -0.98
N ALA A 162 -18.10 11.12 -0.47
CA ALA A 162 -17.85 12.12 0.56
C ALA A 162 -17.33 11.48 1.86
N TRP A 163 -17.85 10.30 2.22
CA TRP A 163 -17.35 9.55 3.35
C TRP A 163 -15.92 9.05 3.10
N ALA A 164 -15.63 8.54 1.89
CA ALA A 164 -14.26 8.18 1.50
C ALA A 164 -13.28 9.36 1.63
N ILE A 165 -13.66 10.54 1.12
CA ILE A 165 -12.86 11.79 1.26
C ILE A 165 -12.61 12.10 2.74
N ARG A 166 -13.65 12.05 3.58
CA ARG A 166 -13.52 12.29 5.02
C ARG A 166 -12.54 11.30 5.66
N LEU A 167 -12.58 10.02 5.27
CA LEU A 167 -11.65 9.02 5.78
C LEU A 167 -10.21 9.37 5.40
N LEU A 168 -9.95 9.67 4.12
CA LEU A 168 -8.62 10.05 3.62
C LEU A 168 -8.07 11.30 4.34
N LEU A 169 -8.90 12.32 4.56
CA LEU A 169 -8.51 13.52 5.30
C LEU A 169 -8.26 13.23 6.79
N SER A 170 -9.05 12.34 7.41
CA SER A 170 -8.84 11.98 8.81
C SER A 170 -7.53 11.21 9.04
N ASP A 171 -7.10 10.41 8.06
CA ASP A 171 -5.85 9.65 8.09
C ASP A 171 -4.63 10.55 7.91
N GLN A 172 -4.74 11.63 7.11
CA GLN A 172 -3.72 12.67 7.02
C GLN A 172 -3.35 13.24 8.42
N LEU A 173 -4.30 13.42 9.31
CA LEU A 173 -4.04 13.95 10.66
C LEU A 173 -3.25 12.99 11.55
N GLN A 174 -3.25 11.69 11.23
CA GLN A 174 -2.59 10.65 12.01
C GLN A 174 -1.18 10.32 11.50
N ARG A 175 -0.85 10.70 10.26
CA ARG A 175 0.47 10.45 9.65
C ARG A 175 1.54 11.40 10.19
N ARG A 176 2.71 10.85 10.54
CA ARG A 176 3.84 11.62 11.09
C ARG A 176 4.76 12.20 10.01
N ASP A 177 4.81 11.59 8.84
CA ASP A 177 5.65 12.04 7.73
C ASP A 177 4.91 13.03 6.81
N ARG A 178 5.62 14.05 6.32
CA ARG A 178 5.02 15.09 5.47
C ARG A 178 4.59 14.55 4.10
N ALA A 179 5.30 13.57 3.55
CA ALA A 179 5.02 13.00 2.23
C ALA A 179 3.66 12.29 2.19
N GLY A 180 3.38 11.42 3.16
CA GLY A 180 2.11 10.71 3.29
C GLY A 180 0.95 11.65 3.57
N ARG A 181 1.17 12.74 4.32
CA ARG A 181 0.14 13.79 4.53
C ARG A 181 -0.21 14.49 3.23
N THR A 182 0.79 14.90 2.44
CA THR A 182 0.57 15.57 1.16
C THR A 182 -0.11 14.62 0.17
N HIS A 183 0.28 13.35 0.12
CA HIS A 183 -0.35 12.36 -0.74
C HIS A 183 -1.83 12.13 -0.39
N ALA A 184 -2.15 11.95 0.90
CA ALA A 184 -3.54 11.78 1.35
C ALA A 184 -4.41 13.02 1.03
N ALA A 185 -3.87 14.23 1.24
CA ALA A 185 -4.56 15.47 0.91
C ALA A 185 -4.78 15.64 -0.61
N ALA A 186 -3.76 15.34 -1.42
CA ALA A 186 -3.87 15.37 -2.88
C ALA A 186 -4.91 14.37 -3.39
N LEU A 187 -4.94 13.16 -2.82
CA LEU A 187 -5.89 12.12 -3.21
C LEU A 187 -7.32 12.51 -2.85
N ALA A 188 -7.51 13.07 -1.66
CA ALA A 188 -8.79 13.63 -1.22
C ALA A 188 -9.24 14.79 -2.12
N ALA A 189 -8.33 15.69 -2.50
CA ALA A 189 -8.62 16.81 -3.39
C ALA A 189 -9.00 16.35 -4.81
N ALA A 190 -8.26 15.39 -5.39
CA ALA A 190 -8.58 14.80 -6.69
C ALA A 190 -9.94 14.08 -6.69
N THR A 191 -10.22 13.31 -5.64
CA THR A 191 -11.53 12.66 -5.43
C THR A 191 -12.63 13.71 -5.29
N GLY A 192 -12.37 14.79 -4.55
CA GLY A 192 -13.30 15.91 -4.37
C GLY A 192 -13.60 16.64 -5.68
N ALA A 193 -12.60 16.85 -6.55
CA ALA A 193 -12.80 17.44 -7.86
C ALA A 193 -13.71 16.57 -8.75
N ALA A 194 -13.51 15.25 -8.74
CA ALA A 194 -14.39 14.30 -9.44
C ALA A 194 -15.82 14.33 -8.89
N LEU A 195 -15.98 14.32 -7.56
CA LEU A 195 -17.29 14.41 -6.90
C LEU A 195 -18.03 15.71 -7.26
N VAL A 196 -17.36 16.85 -7.15
CA VAL A 196 -17.96 18.16 -7.49
C VAL A 196 -18.34 18.22 -8.96
N GLY A 197 -17.47 17.72 -9.86
CA GLY A 197 -17.77 17.61 -11.28
C GLY A 197 -19.03 16.81 -11.56
N ASN A 198 -19.17 15.65 -10.89
CA ASN A 198 -20.36 14.81 -11.01
C ASN A 198 -21.63 15.50 -10.50
N ILE A 199 -21.56 16.16 -9.32
CA ILE A 199 -22.71 16.89 -8.75
C ILE A 199 -23.16 18.02 -9.66
N VAL A 200 -22.22 18.81 -10.19
CA VAL A 200 -22.53 19.91 -11.11
C VAL A 200 -23.18 19.38 -12.38
N TRP A 201 -22.65 18.30 -12.95
CA TRP A 201 -23.24 17.66 -14.12
C TRP A 201 -24.65 17.11 -13.84
N ALA A 202 -24.82 16.36 -12.76
CA ALA A 202 -26.11 15.77 -12.39
C ALA A 202 -27.18 16.83 -12.07
N ALA A 203 -26.79 17.95 -11.43
CA ALA A 203 -27.69 19.07 -11.19
C ALA A 203 -28.10 19.76 -12.50
N HIS A 204 -27.16 19.90 -13.45
CA HIS A 204 -27.43 20.47 -14.78
C HIS A 204 -28.40 19.60 -15.58
N ILE A 205 -28.16 18.28 -15.65
CA ILE A 205 -29.06 17.32 -16.32
C ILE A 205 -30.41 17.23 -15.60
N GLY A 206 -30.41 17.18 -14.27
CA GLY A 206 -31.64 17.16 -13.47
C GLY A 206 -32.52 18.41 -13.62
N ALA A 207 -31.94 19.54 -14.02
CA ALA A 207 -32.64 20.78 -14.34
C ALA A 207 -33.08 20.88 -15.82
N GLY A 208 -32.88 19.83 -16.62
CA GLY A 208 -33.21 19.82 -18.06
C GLY A 208 -32.21 20.59 -18.93
N GLY A 209 -31.02 20.87 -18.42
CA GLY A 209 -29.97 21.56 -19.17
C GLY A 209 -29.30 20.65 -20.20
N SER A 210 -28.94 21.19 -21.37
CA SER A 210 -28.28 20.46 -22.46
C SER A 210 -26.82 20.88 -22.72
N VAL A 211 -26.34 21.94 -22.05
CA VAL A 211 -24.99 22.51 -22.26
C VAL A 211 -23.86 21.58 -21.79
N LEU A 212 -24.00 20.91 -20.65
CA LEU A 212 -23.10 19.86 -20.18
C LEU A 212 -23.67 18.49 -20.57
N SER A 213 -23.53 18.12 -21.83
CA SER A 213 -24.07 16.86 -22.36
C SER A 213 -23.30 15.62 -21.90
N ALA A 214 -22.03 15.76 -21.48
CA ALA A 214 -21.17 14.65 -21.07
C ALA A 214 -20.80 14.70 -19.57
N ASP A 215 -20.81 13.54 -18.91
CA ASP A 215 -20.39 13.39 -17.50
C ASP A 215 -18.87 13.57 -17.39
N PRO A 216 -18.34 14.59 -16.70
CA PRO A 216 -16.89 14.78 -16.59
C PRO A 216 -16.20 13.72 -15.72
N THR A 217 -16.93 12.95 -14.91
CA THR A 217 -16.38 12.06 -13.88
C THR A 217 -15.39 11.02 -14.42
N PRO A 218 -15.70 10.27 -15.49
CA PRO A 218 -14.80 9.23 -15.98
C PRO A 218 -13.51 9.80 -16.58
N ALA A 219 -13.53 11.06 -17.05
CA ALA A 219 -12.34 11.80 -17.48
C ALA A 219 -11.51 12.30 -16.28
N LEU A 220 -12.17 12.72 -15.21
CA LEU A 220 -11.51 13.18 -13.97
C LEU A 220 -10.78 12.06 -13.22
N PHE A 221 -11.03 10.78 -13.54
CA PHE A 221 -10.20 9.68 -13.04
C PHE A 221 -8.74 9.79 -13.48
N VAL A 222 -8.40 10.50 -14.57
CA VAL A 222 -6.99 10.81 -14.89
C VAL A 222 -6.31 11.51 -13.73
N LEU A 223 -6.96 12.53 -13.14
CA LEU A 223 -6.40 13.28 -12.01
C LEU A 223 -6.19 12.38 -10.79
N VAL A 224 -7.19 11.55 -10.47
CA VAL A 224 -7.11 10.60 -9.36
C VAL A 224 -5.97 9.60 -9.58
N ASN A 225 -5.89 9.00 -10.76
CA ASN A 225 -4.87 8.02 -11.13
C ASN A 225 -3.46 8.60 -11.14
N VAL A 226 -3.28 9.84 -11.60
CA VAL A 226 -1.99 10.54 -11.55
C VAL A 226 -1.54 10.77 -10.11
N VAL A 227 -2.44 11.20 -9.21
CA VAL A 227 -2.12 11.39 -7.79
C VAL A 227 -1.77 10.07 -7.12
N ILE A 228 -2.50 9.00 -7.44
CA ILE A 228 -2.19 7.62 -7.00
C ILE A 228 -0.79 7.23 -7.48
N ALA A 229 -0.51 7.35 -8.78
CA ALA A 229 0.78 6.98 -9.37
C ALA A 229 1.93 7.77 -8.75
N TRP A 230 1.75 9.08 -8.52
CA TRP A 230 2.71 9.93 -7.81
C TRP A 230 2.98 9.44 -6.38
N GLY A 231 1.94 9.02 -5.66
CA GLY A 231 2.08 8.41 -4.34
C GLY A 231 2.89 7.12 -4.37
N VAL A 232 2.56 6.22 -5.30
CA VAL A 232 3.23 4.91 -5.45
C VAL A 232 4.68 5.08 -5.86
N VAL A 233 4.99 5.92 -6.85
CA VAL A 233 6.35 6.18 -7.30
C VAL A 233 7.15 6.89 -6.21
N GLY A 234 6.57 7.93 -5.58
CA GLY A 234 7.24 8.72 -4.56
C GLY A 234 7.54 7.96 -3.26
N HIS A 235 6.72 6.96 -2.91
CA HIS A 235 6.94 6.13 -1.72
C HIS A 235 7.60 4.78 -2.05
N GLY A 236 7.49 4.29 -3.29
CA GLY A 236 7.89 2.93 -3.70
C GLY A 236 9.35 2.80 -4.19
N PHE A 237 9.97 3.86 -4.71
CA PHE A 237 11.43 3.83 -4.96
C PHE A 237 12.27 3.73 -3.67
N GLY A 238 11.65 4.01 -2.52
CA GLY A 238 12.23 3.78 -1.20
C GLY A 238 12.17 2.34 -0.71
N ASP A 239 11.52 1.40 -1.41
CA ASP A 239 11.28 0.04 -0.93
C ASP A 239 12.41 -0.96 -1.21
N LEU A 240 13.31 -0.65 -2.16
CA LEU A 240 14.45 -1.52 -2.44
C LEU A 240 15.38 -1.61 -1.22
N VAL A 241 15.64 -0.47 -0.57
CA VAL A 241 16.58 -0.40 0.55
C VAL A 241 16.05 -1.14 1.79
N PRO A 242 14.82 -0.93 2.27
CA PRO A 242 14.24 -1.70 3.37
C PRO A 242 14.11 -3.19 3.05
N LEU A 243 13.74 -3.56 1.81
CA LEU A 243 13.65 -4.97 1.42
C LEU A 243 15.03 -5.62 1.42
N ALA A 244 16.02 -5.01 0.77
CA ALA A 244 17.40 -5.49 0.75
C ALA A 244 18.01 -5.51 2.15
N ALA A 245 17.74 -4.50 2.99
CA ALA A 245 18.18 -4.46 4.37
C ALA A 245 17.53 -5.57 5.21
N SER A 246 16.25 -5.86 5.02
CA SER A 246 15.56 -6.96 5.72
C SER A 246 16.07 -8.33 5.29
N SER A 247 16.39 -8.49 4.00
CA SER A 247 16.98 -9.72 3.46
C SER A 247 18.43 -9.88 3.93
N ALA A 248 19.21 -8.81 3.91
CA ALA A 248 20.58 -8.80 4.42
C ALA A 248 20.61 -9.12 5.93
N PHE A 249 19.77 -8.45 6.73
CA PHE A 249 19.67 -8.69 8.18
C PHE A 249 19.39 -10.16 8.50
N ARG A 250 18.45 -10.80 7.79
CA ARG A 250 18.14 -12.23 7.97
C ARG A 250 19.25 -13.17 7.49
N ALA A 251 19.92 -12.81 6.40
CA ALA A 251 21.01 -13.61 5.81
C ALA A 251 22.37 -13.46 6.53
N MET A 252 22.50 -12.50 7.45
CA MET A 252 23.73 -12.32 8.23
C MET A 252 24.07 -13.60 9.02
N ALA A 253 25.35 -14.00 8.96
CA ALA A 253 25.87 -15.13 9.72
C ALA A 253 26.06 -14.75 11.21
N ASP A 254 26.47 -13.51 11.47
CA ASP A 254 26.55 -12.96 12.82
C ASP A 254 25.16 -12.93 13.47
N ILE A 255 25.08 -13.25 14.76
CA ILE A 255 23.87 -13.14 15.55
C ILE A 255 23.57 -11.66 15.76
N ALA A 256 22.38 -11.22 15.38
CA ALA A 256 21.96 -9.83 15.49
C ALA A 256 20.66 -9.69 16.28
N VAL A 257 20.69 -8.91 17.36
CA VAL A 257 19.54 -8.62 18.22
C VAL A 257 19.35 -7.11 18.29
N VAL A 258 18.17 -6.64 17.91
CA VAL A 258 17.79 -5.23 17.98
C VAL A 258 16.90 -5.04 19.19
N THR A 259 17.16 -3.99 19.98
CA THR A 259 16.38 -3.66 21.18
C THR A 259 15.81 -2.25 21.15
N ASP A 260 14.82 -1.98 22.00
CA ASP A 260 14.34 -0.64 22.32
C ASP A 260 15.18 0.05 23.41
N ASP A 261 14.78 1.27 23.80
CA ASP A 261 15.41 2.07 24.86
C ASP A 261 15.34 1.43 26.26
N ARG A 262 14.54 0.38 26.43
CA ARG A 262 14.37 -0.38 27.67
C ARG A 262 14.95 -1.79 27.58
N LEU A 263 15.81 -2.04 26.59
CA LEU A 263 16.43 -3.33 26.29
C LEU A 263 15.41 -4.47 26.09
N ARG A 264 14.23 -4.16 25.56
CA ARG A 264 13.30 -5.19 25.07
C ARG A 264 13.64 -5.51 23.62
N ILE A 265 13.62 -6.78 23.28
CA ILE A 265 13.93 -7.27 21.94
C ILE A 265 12.86 -6.76 20.98
N ALA A 266 13.28 -5.96 19.99
CA ALA A 266 12.44 -5.47 18.91
C ALA A 266 12.49 -6.40 17.70
N ALA A 267 13.66 -6.96 17.39
CA ALA A 267 13.86 -7.90 16.27
C ALA A 267 15.11 -8.75 16.47
N VAL A 268 15.11 -9.94 15.87
CA VAL A 268 16.24 -10.88 15.82
C VAL A 268 16.40 -11.37 14.38
N ASN A 269 17.62 -11.73 13.97
CA ASN A 269 17.86 -12.37 12.69
C ASN A 269 17.82 -13.90 12.79
N ASP A 270 17.85 -14.59 11.63
CA ASP A 270 17.76 -16.04 11.58
C ASP A 270 18.92 -16.74 12.32
N ALA A 271 20.11 -16.11 12.40
CA ALA A 271 21.23 -16.62 13.20
C ALA A 271 20.92 -16.56 14.70
N ALA A 272 20.36 -15.46 15.18
CA ALA A 272 19.91 -15.31 16.56
C ALA A 272 18.77 -16.27 16.91
N GLU A 273 17.81 -16.49 16.01
CA GLU A 273 16.72 -17.46 16.25
C GLU A 273 17.24 -18.90 16.36
N ARG A 274 18.27 -19.26 15.58
CA ARG A 274 18.88 -20.60 15.62
C ARG A 274 19.64 -20.85 16.92
N GLU A 275 20.45 -19.89 17.36
CA GLU A 275 21.31 -20.07 18.53
C GLU A 275 20.62 -19.71 19.85
N PHE A 276 19.67 -18.76 19.83
CA PHE A 276 18.91 -18.35 21.00
C PHE A 276 17.39 -18.41 20.71
N PRO A 277 16.77 -19.61 20.69
CA PRO A 277 15.34 -19.76 20.39
C PRO A 277 14.40 -19.08 21.41
N SER A 278 14.92 -18.73 22.58
CA SER A 278 14.25 -17.96 23.63
C SER A 278 14.27 -16.44 23.38
N ALA A 279 15.07 -15.94 22.44
CA ALA A 279 15.16 -14.52 22.10
C ALA A 279 14.00 -14.09 21.20
N ARG A 280 12.80 -13.85 21.76
CA ARG A 280 11.63 -13.43 20.96
C ARG A 280 11.38 -11.93 21.05
N PRO A 281 10.83 -11.31 20.00
CA PRO A 281 10.37 -9.94 20.08
C PRO A 281 9.39 -9.72 21.25
N GLY A 282 9.67 -8.72 22.08
CA GLY A 282 8.92 -8.38 23.29
C GLY A 282 9.58 -8.81 24.60
N ASP A 283 10.46 -9.82 24.56
CA ASP A 283 11.19 -10.30 25.73
C ASP A 283 12.30 -9.32 26.13
N ARG A 284 12.75 -9.39 27.39
CA ARG A 284 13.89 -8.57 27.83
C ARG A 284 15.19 -9.23 27.42
N LEU A 285 16.12 -8.43 26.89
CA LEU A 285 17.45 -8.91 26.53
C LEU A 285 18.17 -9.53 27.74
N GLU A 286 17.95 -8.98 28.92
CA GLU A 286 18.53 -9.46 30.19
C GLU A 286 18.13 -10.90 30.53
N ASP A 287 16.92 -11.32 30.16
CA ASP A 287 16.42 -12.67 30.44
C ASP A 287 17.05 -13.74 29.53
N VAL A 288 17.58 -13.31 28.37
CA VAL A 288 18.08 -14.23 27.32
C VAL A 288 19.60 -14.20 27.21
N LEU A 289 20.18 -12.99 27.26
CA LEU A 289 21.62 -12.73 27.12
C LEU A 289 22.05 -11.73 28.22
N PRO A 290 22.11 -12.15 29.49
CA PRO A 290 22.39 -11.25 30.62
C PRO A 290 23.75 -10.55 30.49
N GLY A 291 24.76 -11.24 29.96
CA GLY A 291 26.07 -10.67 29.70
C GLY A 291 26.05 -9.58 28.63
N ALA A 292 25.27 -9.76 27.55
CA ALA A 292 25.12 -8.73 26.53
C ALA A 292 24.27 -7.54 27.01
N ALA A 293 23.23 -7.81 27.81
CA ALA A 293 22.37 -6.79 28.39
C ALA A 293 23.13 -5.83 29.31
N ARG A 294 24.07 -6.34 30.12
CA ARG A 294 24.93 -5.50 30.96
C ARG A 294 25.76 -4.51 30.13
N HIS A 295 26.46 -5.01 29.11
CA HIS A 295 27.25 -4.15 28.22
C HIS A 295 26.37 -3.17 27.44
N ALA A 296 25.16 -3.57 27.07
CA ALA A 296 24.20 -2.70 26.39
C ALA A 296 23.73 -1.56 27.30
N HIS A 297 23.43 -1.86 28.57
CA HIS A 297 23.14 -0.85 29.59
C HIS A 297 24.31 0.14 29.74
N ASP A 298 25.53 -0.36 29.93
CA ASP A 298 26.72 0.48 30.10
C ASP A 298 26.94 1.40 28.90
N CYS A 299 26.74 0.92 27.67
CA CYS A 299 26.87 1.73 26.46
C CYS A 299 25.77 2.81 26.35
N LEU A 300 24.52 2.46 26.68
CA LEU A 300 23.39 3.38 26.64
C LEU A 300 23.54 4.51 27.68
N ASP A 301 24.01 4.19 28.89
CA ASP A 301 24.23 5.16 29.98
C ASP A 301 25.45 6.05 29.73
N SER A 302 26.51 5.50 29.11
CA SER A 302 27.77 6.23 28.87
C SER A 302 27.77 7.03 27.56
N GLU A 303 26.63 7.14 26.86
CA GLU A 303 26.50 7.69 25.51
C GLU A 303 27.56 7.18 24.52
N CYS A 304 27.88 5.88 24.60
CA CYS A 304 28.88 5.27 23.73
C CYS A 304 28.42 5.28 22.25
N ASP A 305 29.35 5.29 21.30
CA ASP A 305 29.04 5.09 19.87
C ASP A 305 29.28 3.63 19.43
N TYR A 306 30.15 2.93 20.17
CA TYR A 306 30.57 1.56 19.90
C TYR A 306 31.18 0.95 21.15
N LEU A 307 30.75 -0.26 21.52
CA LEU A 307 31.34 -1.01 22.63
C LEU A 307 31.63 -2.46 22.20
N PRO A 308 32.91 -2.85 22.06
CA PRO A 308 33.30 -4.24 21.91
C PRO A 308 33.36 -4.94 23.27
N PHE A 309 32.98 -6.22 23.32
CA PHE A 309 33.07 -7.04 24.53
C PHE A 309 33.26 -8.52 24.17
N GLU A 310 33.80 -9.31 25.09
CA GLU A 310 33.81 -10.77 24.98
C GLU A 310 32.67 -11.34 25.85
N LEU A 311 31.98 -12.33 25.31
CA LEU A 311 30.90 -13.03 26.01
C LEU A 311 31.12 -14.53 25.87
N GLU A 312 31.25 -15.21 27.00
CA GLU A 312 31.21 -16.67 27.05
C GLU A 312 29.81 -17.12 27.46
N GLN A 313 29.17 -17.96 26.65
CA GLN A 313 27.86 -18.50 26.93
C GLN A 313 27.73 -19.92 26.36
N ASP A 314 27.25 -20.85 27.18
CA ASP A 314 27.06 -22.26 26.83
C ASP A 314 28.31 -22.94 26.25
N GLY A 315 29.50 -22.56 26.75
CA GLY A 315 30.80 -23.10 26.33
C GLY A 315 31.28 -22.59 24.97
N ARG A 316 30.60 -21.60 24.38
CA ARG A 316 31.03 -20.87 23.18
C ARG A 316 31.51 -19.48 23.55
N LEU A 317 32.47 -18.99 22.79
CA LEU A 317 33.00 -17.65 22.94
C LEU A 317 32.52 -16.75 21.80
N TYR A 318 31.89 -15.64 22.17
CA TYR A 318 31.38 -14.65 21.25
C TYR A 318 32.17 -13.35 21.36
N TRP A 319 32.50 -12.78 20.20
CA TRP A 319 32.94 -11.40 20.08
C TRP A 319 31.72 -10.51 19.87
N GLY A 320 31.37 -9.78 20.92
CA GLY A 320 30.20 -8.91 20.98
C GLY A 320 30.51 -7.46 20.58
N ARG A 321 29.55 -6.84 19.90
CA ARG A 321 29.60 -5.43 19.50
C ARG A 321 28.23 -4.78 19.73
N ILE A 322 28.21 -3.64 20.41
CA ILE A 322 26.99 -2.83 20.59
C ILE A 322 27.07 -1.56 19.76
N HIS A 323 26.00 -1.32 19.01
CA HIS A 323 25.77 -0.10 18.25
C HIS A 323 24.45 0.57 18.69
N PRO A 324 24.49 1.67 19.43
CA PRO A 324 23.28 2.40 19.81
C PRO A 324 22.64 3.02 18.58
N THR A 325 21.31 2.91 18.51
CA THR A 325 20.51 3.46 17.42
C THR A 325 19.94 4.80 17.86
N ARG A 326 20.44 5.88 17.26
CA ARG A 326 20.02 7.25 17.58
C ARG A 326 19.07 7.79 16.52
N ARG A 327 17.99 8.46 16.94
CA ARG A 327 17.14 9.25 16.08
C ARG A 327 17.29 10.73 16.45
N ARG A 328 17.93 11.49 15.56
CA ARG A 328 18.42 12.85 15.85
C ARG A 328 19.43 12.80 17.01
N SER A 329 18.99 13.11 18.22
CA SER A 329 19.82 13.16 19.43
C SER A 329 19.31 12.26 20.57
N HIS A 330 18.25 11.48 20.33
CA HIS A 330 17.71 10.55 21.33
C HIS A 330 18.04 9.12 20.94
N VAL A 331 18.51 8.34 21.90
CA VAL A 331 18.71 6.90 21.72
C VAL A 331 17.34 6.23 21.73
N VAL A 332 17.09 5.41 20.70
CA VAL A 332 15.81 4.69 20.52
C VAL A 332 15.97 3.20 20.86
N GLY A 333 17.22 2.77 21.09
CA GLY A 333 17.60 1.41 21.45
C GLY A 333 19.01 1.10 20.97
N CYS A 334 19.37 -0.18 20.87
CA CYS A 334 20.67 -0.59 20.33
C CYS A 334 20.60 -1.88 19.52
N VAL A 335 21.58 -2.07 18.66
CA VAL A 335 21.84 -3.33 17.95
C VAL A 335 23.01 -4.02 18.63
N VAL A 336 22.78 -5.25 19.07
CA VAL A 336 23.78 -6.16 19.62
C VAL A 336 24.14 -7.16 18.53
N LEU A 337 25.43 -7.23 18.19
CA LEU A 337 25.98 -8.21 17.27
C LEU A 337 26.88 -9.16 18.04
N LEU A 338 26.72 -10.47 17.85
CA LEU A 338 27.59 -11.50 18.41
C LEU A 338 28.15 -12.34 17.26
N SER A 339 29.48 -12.39 17.16
CA SER A 339 30.18 -13.26 16.22
C SER A 339 30.77 -14.43 17.00
N ASP A 340 30.47 -15.67 16.61
CA ASP A 340 31.09 -16.85 17.20
C ASP A 340 32.58 -16.89 16.82
N ILE A 341 33.46 -16.78 17.81
CA ILE A 341 34.92 -16.80 17.65
C ILE A 341 35.53 -18.05 18.29
N THR A 342 34.70 -19.05 18.62
CA THR A 342 35.13 -20.27 19.30
C THR A 342 36.22 -20.98 18.49
N ASP A 343 35.95 -21.28 17.21
CA ASP A 343 36.91 -21.94 16.32
C ASP A 343 38.17 -21.10 16.08
N LEU A 344 38.01 -19.78 15.97
CA LEU A 344 39.12 -18.85 15.75
C LEU A 344 40.07 -18.85 16.96
N ARG A 345 39.54 -18.81 18.18
CA ARG A 345 40.35 -18.90 19.41
C ARG A 345 41.00 -20.26 19.56
N TYR A 346 40.29 -21.36 19.29
CA TYR A 346 40.90 -22.69 19.31
C TYR A 346 42.05 -22.82 18.31
N ALA A 347 41.89 -22.32 17.09
CA ALA A 347 42.96 -22.31 16.09
C ALA A 347 44.16 -21.45 16.54
N GLN A 348 43.91 -20.28 17.13
CA GLN A 348 44.95 -19.39 17.63
C GLN A 348 45.74 -20.03 18.80
N GLU A 349 45.07 -20.71 19.72
CA GLU A 349 45.75 -21.45 20.79
C GLU A 349 46.60 -22.62 20.27
N GLN A 350 46.12 -23.34 19.26
CA GLN A 350 46.88 -24.41 18.62
C GLN A 350 48.15 -23.87 17.95
N LEU A 351 48.05 -22.73 17.27
CA LEU A 351 49.21 -22.06 16.67
C LEU A 351 50.23 -21.63 17.74
N LEU A 352 49.78 -21.01 18.83
CA LEU A 352 50.66 -20.61 19.93
C LEU A 352 51.38 -21.83 20.56
N ARG A 353 50.65 -22.93 20.79
CA ARG A 353 51.23 -24.18 21.31
C ARG A 353 52.27 -24.79 20.35
N LEU A 354 52.08 -24.67 19.04
CA LEU A 354 53.03 -25.15 18.04
C LEU A 354 54.29 -24.28 17.99
N ASP A 355 54.16 -22.96 18.09
CA ASP A 355 55.31 -22.05 18.12
C ASP A 355 56.12 -22.21 19.41
N GLU A 356 55.48 -22.37 20.58
CA GLU A 356 56.17 -22.68 21.84
C GLU A 356 56.95 -24.00 21.77
N ARG A 357 56.38 -25.03 21.14
CA ARG A 357 57.09 -26.30 20.89
C ARG A 357 58.28 -26.11 19.96
N ARG A 358 58.15 -25.26 18.94
CA ARG A 358 59.18 -25.01 17.94
C ARG A 358 60.35 -24.21 18.52
N ASP A 359 60.10 -23.18 19.32
CA ASP A 359 61.16 -22.41 19.98
C ASP A 359 61.79 -23.18 21.16
N GLY A 360 61.05 -24.04 21.86
CA GLY A 360 61.62 -24.97 22.85
C GLY A 360 62.55 -26.04 22.27
N THR A 361 62.47 -26.31 20.96
CA THR A 361 63.35 -27.27 20.25
C THR A 361 64.52 -26.63 19.49
N ARG A 362 64.71 -25.30 19.54
CA ARG A 362 65.94 -24.69 19.00
C ARG A 362 67.09 -24.95 19.96
N PRO A 363 68.11 -25.76 19.60
CA PRO A 363 69.31 -25.84 20.41
C PRO A 363 70.00 -24.47 20.38
N SER A 364 70.40 -23.99 21.56
CA SER A 364 71.21 -22.80 21.71
C SER A 364 72.40 -22.85 20.75
N ARG A 365 72.44 -21.91 19.79
CA ARG A 365 73.53 -21.77 18.80
C ARG A 365 74.85 -21.27 19.42
N SER A 366 75.00 -21.34 20.74
CA SER A 366 76.19 -20.89 21.47
C SER A 366 77.22 -22.00 21.80
N ALA A 367 77.03 -23.25 21.35
CA ALA A 367 77.91 -24.37 21.69
C ALA A 367 78.76 -24.95 20.55
N LEU A 368 78.81 -24.35 19.35
CA LEU A 368 79.50 -24.92 18.18
C LEU A 368 80.67 -24.08 17.61
N LEU A 369 81.27 -23.21 18.40
CA LEU A 369 82.58 -22.61 18.07
C LEU A 369 83.52 -22.70 19.29
N ARG A 370 84.10 -23.89 19.49
CA ARG A 370 85.40 -24.06 20.14
C ARG A 370 86.20 -25.12 19.40
#